data_AF-A0A7J6DYG4-F1
#
_entry.id   AF-A0A7J6DYG4-F1
#
_cell.length_a   1.000
_cell.length_b   1.000
_cell.length_c   1.000
_cell.angle_alpha   90.00
_cell.angle_beta   90.00
_cell.angle_gamma   90.00
#
_symmetry.space_group_name_H-M   'P 1'
#
loop_
_entity.id
_entity.type
_entity.pdbx_description
1 polymer ?
#
loop_
_entity_poly.entity_id
_entity_poly.type
_entity_poly.pdbx_seq_one_letter_code
_entity_poly.pdbx_strand_id
1 'polypeptide(L)'
;MAALESFSKRLIEEVQKWGCMKQTGVSLRYMMEFGSKPTQRNLLISAQFLHKELPIRIARRAIELDTLPYGLSHKPAVLKVRDWYLDSFRDLRSFPEIKDANDERDFTQMIKAIKVRHNNVVPMMALGVQQLKKEISIPTRTLNQDIHEIHQFLDRFYMSACRIAQSESTTSLCGLY
;
A
#
# COMPACT_ATOMS: atom_id res chain seq x y z
N MET A 1 20.06 15.89 -11.32
CA MET A 1 18.81 15.89 -12.11
C MET A 1 18.15 14.53 -11.87
N ALA A 2 17.01 14.35 -11.21
CA ALA A 2 15.92 15.25 -10.83
C ALA A 2 15.29 14.80 -9.49
N ALA A 3 14.89 15.78 -8.67
CA ALA A 3 13.94 15.73 -7.55
C ALA A 3 13.94 14.48 -6.65
N LEU A 4 14.93 14.38 -5.75
CA LEU A 4 14.64 13.85 -4.42
C LEU A 4 13.81 14.94 -3.72
N GLU A 5 12.48 14.91 -3.86
CA GLU A 5 11.65 15.63 -2.90
C GLU A 5 11.95 14.99 -1.54
N SER A 6 12.81 15.66 -0.79
CA SER A 6 13.21 15.27 0.55
C SER A 6 11.95 15.34 1.41
N PHE A 7 11.24 14.22 1.53
CA PHE A 7 10.18 14.06 2.52
C PHE A 7 10.72 14.54 3.87
N SER A 8 9.94 15.36 4.58
CA SER A 8 10.39 15.93 5.85
C SER A 8 10.78 14.80 6.81
N LYS A 9 11.85 15.00 7.58
CA LYS A 9 12.29 14.04 8.61
C LYS A 9 11.12 13.60 9.52
N ARG A 10 10.24 14.54 9.85
CA ARG A 10 9.02 14.31 10.61
C ARG A 10 8.06 13.30 9.96
N LEU A 11 7.85 13.39 8.64
CA LEU A 11 6.99 12.44 7.93
C LEU A 11 7.56 11.01 8.01
N ILE A 12 8.87 10.86 7.83
CA ILE A 12 9.54 9.56 7.93
C ILE A 12 9.43 8.99 9.35
N GLU A 13 9.62 9.82 10.37
CA GLU A 13 9.42 9.41 11.78
C GLU A 13 7.97 8.97 12.05
N GLU A 14 6.98 9.68 11.51
CA GLU A 14 5.58 9.27 11.59
C GLU A 14 5.33 7.94 10.88
N VAL A 15 5.84 7.76 9.66
CA VAL A 15 5.72 6.49 8.92
C VAL A 15 6.30 5.33 9.74
N GLN A 16 7.48 5.49 10.32
CA GLN A 16 8.08 4.47 11.19
C GLN A 16 7.18 4.14 12.38
N LYS A 17 6.68 5.15 13.09
CA LYS A 17 5.76 4.98 14.22
C LYS A 17 4.49 4.23 13.83
N TRP A 18 3.86 4.60 12.73
CA TRP A 18 2.60 4.01 12.27
C TRP A 18 2.80 2.59 11.71
N GLY A 19 3.91 2.33 11.02
CA GLY A 19 4.22 1.01 10.47
C GLY A 19 4.50 -0.06 11.53
N CYS A 20 4.93 0.34 12.74
CA CYS A 20 5.10 -0.56 13.89
C CYS A 20 3.78 -0.90 14.61
N MET A 21 2.66 -0.22 14.33
CA MET A 21 1.38 -0.47 15.00
C MET A 21 0.76 -1.81 14.59
N LYS A 22 0.03 -2.46 15.50
CA LYS A 22 -0.65 -3.72 15.19
C LYS A 22 -1.80 -3.48 14.19
N GLN A 23 -1.83 -4.24 13.12
CA GLN A 23 -2.93 -4.22 12.14
C GLN A 23 -4.15 -4.93 12.70
N THR A 24 -5.33 -4.38 12.43
CA THR A 24 -6.60 -5.00 12.81
C THR A 24 -7.01 -6.03 11.76
N GLY A 25 -7.21 -7.28 12.19
CA GLY A 25 -7.78 -8.31 11.33
C GLY A 25 -9.27 -8.08 11.12
N VAL A 26 -9.75 -8.26 9.90
CA VAL A 26 -11.18 -8.25 9.58
C VAL A 26 -11.62 -9.68 9.27
N SER A 27 -12.69 -10.15 9.90
CA SER A 27 -13.21 -11.51 9.67
C SER A 27 -14.04 -11.57 8.38
N LEU A 28 -14.09 -12.74 7.74
CA LEU A 28 -14.90 -12.94 6.53
C LEU A 28 -16.39 -12.67 6.79
N ARG A 29 -16.88 -13.04 7.97
CA ARG A 29 -18.25 -12.76 8.42
C ARG A 29 -18.50 -11.25 8.52
N TYR A 30 -17.57 -10.50 9.14
CA TYR A 30 -17.66 -9.05 9.20
C TYR A 30 -17.67 -8.44 7.79
N MET A 31 -16.84 -8.92 6.86
CA MET A 31 -16.89 -8.44 5.47
C MET A 31 -18.22 -8.72 4.78
N MET A 32 -18.79 -9.91 4.98
CA MET A 32 -20.08 -10.29 4.38
C MET A 32 -21.24 -9.46 4.93
N GLU A 33 -21.27 -9.20 6.24
CA GLU A 33 -22.31 -8.39 6.89
C GLU A 33 -22.32 -6.93 6.37
N PHE A 34 -21.15 -6.37 6.04
CA PHE A 34 -21.03 -5.03 5.47
C PHE A 34 -21.23 -4.99 3.94
N GLY A 35 -20.88 -6.06 3.23
CA GLY A 35 -20.98 -6.13 1.76
C GLY A 35 -22.35 -6.55 1.23
N SER A 36 -23.17 -7.27 2.01
CA SER A 36 -24.44 -7.83 1.52
C SER A 36 -25.54 -6.78 1.32
N LYS A 37 -25.56 -5.71 2.12
CA LYS A 37 -26.50 -4.59 2.02
C LYS A 37 -25.82 -3.28 2.45
N PRO A 38 -25.32 -2.46 1.51
CA PRO A 38 -24.71 -1.18 1.85
C PRO A 38 -25.77 -0.24 2.41
N THR A 39 -25.64 0.10 3.69
CA THR A 39 -26.43 1.16 4.33
C THR A 39 -25.52 2.34 4.64
N GLN A 40 -26.08 3.57 4.70
CA GLN A 40 -25.28 4.76 5.04
C GLN A 40 -24.52 4.60 6.36
N ARG A 41 -25.12 3.91 7.34
CA ARG A 41 -24.49 3.58 8.62
C ARG A 41 -23.30 2.65 8.45
N ASN A 42 -23.43 1.60 7.65
CA ASN A 42 -22.35 0.64 7.41
C ASN A 42 -21.20 1.29 6.63
N LEU A 43 -21.50 2.17 5.67
CA LEU A 43 -20.50 2.95 4.93
C LEU A 43 -19.71 3.87 5.86
N LEU A 44 -20.41 4.61 6.74
CA LEU A 44 -19.77 5.49 7.71
C LEU A 44 -18.84 4.72 8.67
N ILE A 45 -19.31 3.60 9.23
CA ILE A 45 -18.50 2.74 10.10
C ILE A 45 -17.27 2.21 9.35
N SER A 46 -17.46 1.78 8.09
CA SER A 46 -16.36 1.28 7.26
C SER A 46 -15.33 2.36 6.99
N ALA A 47 -15.77 3.57 6.63
CA ALA A 47 -14.90 4.71 6.42
C ALA A 47 -14.11 5.08 7.67
N GLN A 48 -14.76 5.14 8.85
CA GLN A 48 -14.09 5.40 10.13
C GLN A 48 -13.05 4.32 10.48
N PHE A 49 -13.36 3.05 10.19
CA PHE A 49 -12.40 1.96 10.35
C PHE A 49 -11.19 2.14 9.43
N LEU A 50 -11.43 2.36 8.14
CA LEU A 50 -10.38 2.54 7.13
C LEU A 50 -9.52 3.78 7.40
N HIS A 51 -10.10 4.88 7.90
CA HIS A 51 -9.38 6.10 8.30
C HIS A 51 -8.31 5.81 9.35
N LYS A 52 -8.58 4.88 10.28
CA LYS A 52 -7.63 4.46 11.32
C LYS A 52 -6.66 3.38 10.82
N GLU A 53 -7.14 2.44 10.02
CA GLU A 53 -6.40 1.24 9.64
C GLU A 53 -5.50 1.44 8.41
N LEU A 54 -5.92 2.21 7.40
CA LEU A 54 -5.16 2.41 6.17
C LEU A 54 -3.78 3.07 6.39
N PRO A 55 -3.64 4.12 7.23
CA PRO A 55 -2.32 4.71 7.50
C PRO A 55 -1.31 3.70 8.04
N ILE A 56 -1.74 2.77 8.90
CA ILE A 56 -0.90 1.69 9.45
C ILE A 56 -0.40 0.78 8.33
N ARG A 57 -1.32 0.37 7.44
CA ARG A 57 -1.01 -0.55 6.33
C ARG A 57 -0.09 0.08 5.30
N ILE A 58 -0.35 1.32 4.91
CA ILE A 58 0.46 2.07 3.95
C ILE A 58 1.84 2.39 4.54
N ALA A 59 1.92 2.79 5.80
CA ALA A 59 3.20 3.04 6.46
C ALA A 59 4.08 1.78 6.49
N ARG A 60 3.51 0.63 6.86
CA ARG A 60 4.23 -0.65 6.84
C ARG A 60 4.75 -1.00 5.44
N ARG A 61 3.97 -0.74 4.39
CA ARG A 61 4.38 -0.96 3.00
C ARG A 61 5.59 -0.11 2.63
N ALA A 62 5.58 1.17 2.99
CA ALA A 62 6.70 2.07 2.74
C ALA A 62 7.98 1.57 3.42
N ILE A 63 7.88 1.12 4.67
CA ILE A 63 9.02 0.54 5.42
C ILE A 63 9.52 -0.75 4.74
N GLU A 64 8.62 -1.65 4.34
CA GLU A 64 9.00 -2.90 3.66
C GLU A 64 9.80 -2.62 2.38
N LEU A 65 9.44 -1.58 1.63
CA LEU A 65 10.16 -1.16 0.41
C LEU A 65 11.56 -0.61 0.70
N ASP A 66 11.76 0.09 1.82
CA ASP A 66 13.09 0.58 2.23
C ASP A 66 14.00 -0.56 2.68
N THR A 67 13.43 -1.64 3.24
CA THR A 67 14.17 -2.83 3.71
C THR A 67 14.48 -3.86 2.64
N LEU A 68 14.18 -3.56 1.37
CA LEU A 68 14.38 -4.48 0.25
C LEU A 68 15.86 -4.88 0.08
N PRO A 69 16.17 -6.18 -0.05
CA PRO A 69 17.54 -6.68 -0.08
C PRO A 69 18.25 -6.39 -1.41
N TYR A 70 19.56 -6.71 -1.47
CA TYR A 70 20.40 -6.63 -2.68
C TYR A 70 20.47 -5.24 -3.34
N GLY A 71 20.17 -4.20 -2.57
CA GLY A 71 20.08 -2.83 -3.10
C GLY A 71 18.87 -2.60 -4.00
N LEU A 72 17.88 -3.49 -4.01
CA LEU A 72 16.63 -3.32 -4.74
C LEU A 72 15.85 -2.09 -4.25
N SER A 73 15.92 -1.78 -2.94
CA SER A 73 15.36 -0.56 -2.33
C SER A 73 15.88 0.72 -2.98
N HIS A 74 17.10 0.71 -3.51
CA HIS A 74 17.74 1.87 -4.13
C HIS A 74 17.44 2.00 -5.63
N LYS A 75 16.68 1.07 -6.23
CA LYS A 75 16.37 1.14 -7.67
C LYS A 75 15.38 2.26 -7.95
N PRO A 76 15.58 3.07 -9.01
CA PRO A 76 14.72 4.21 -9.32
C PRO A 76 13.23 3.85 -9.38
N ALA A 77 12.89 2.68 -9.94
CA ALA A 77 11.51 2.24 -10.02
C ALA A 77 10.90 1.92 -8.64
N VAL A 78 11.69 1.35 -7.72
CA VAL A 78 11.27 1.00 -6.36
C VAL A 78 11.14 2.25 -5.49
N LEU A 79 12.10 3.17 -5.60
CA LEU A 79 12.02 4.48 -4.94
C LEU A 79 10.75 5.22 -5.35
N LYS A 80 10.39 5.20 -6.64
CA LYS A 80 9.15 5.83 -7.12
C LYS A 80 7.90 5.22 -6.49
N VAL A 81 7.88 3.89 -6.33
CA VAL A 81 6.77 3.19 -5.65
C VAL A 81 6.71 3.58 -4.18
N ARG A 82 7.85 3.62 -3.49
CA ARG A 82 7.91 4.08 -2.09
C ARG A 82 7.36 5.49 -1.94
N ASP A 83 7.74 6.41 -2.84
CA ASP A 83 7.27 7.79 -2.80
C ASP A 83 5.74 7.87 -2.95
N TRP A 84 5.13 7.01 -3.78
CA TRP A 84 3.66 6.90 -3.85
C TRP A 84 3.01 6.47 -2.54
N TYR A 85 3.62 5.53 -1.81
CA TYR A 85 3.14 5.14 -0.48
C TYR A 85 3.28 6.29 0.53
N LEU A 86 4.38 7.05 0.49
CA LEU A 86 4.59 8.21 1.36
C LEU A 86 3.59 9.33 1.08
N ASP A 87 3.30 9.63 -0.18
CA ASP A 87 2.25 10.57 -0.57
C ASP A 87 0.88 10.11 -0.08
N SER A 88 0.54 8.83 -0.27
CA SER A 88 -0.74 8.29 0.22
C SER A 88 -0.85 8.28 1.73
N PHE A 89 0.26 8.06 2.44
CA PHE A 89 0.30 8.16 3.90
C PHE A 89 0.03 9.61 4.34
N ARG A 90 0.66 10.59 3.69
CA ARG A 90 0.42 12.01 3.96
C ARG A 90 -1.04 12.38 3.72
N ASP A 91 -1.63 11.96 2.61
CA ASP A 91 -3.02 12.26 2.26
C ASP A 91 -3.97 11.70 3.33
N LEU A 92 -3.79 10.42 3.71
CA LEU A 92 -4.60 9.80 4.76
C LEU A 92 -4.45 10.47 6.12
N ARG A 93 -3.24 10.87 6.50
CA ARG A 93 -2.96 11.53 7.79
C ARG A 93 -3.50 12.96 7.85
N SER A 94 -3.63 13.61 6.70
CA SER A 94 -4.15 14.97 6.59
C SER A 94 -5.67 15.01 6.50
N PHE A 95 -6.32 13.88 6.23
CA PHE A 95 -7.77 13.78 6.16
C PHE A 95 -8.40 13.93 7.56
N PRO A 96 -9.39 14.81 7.75
CA PRO A 96 -10.02 15.04 9.04
C PRO A 96 -10.77 13.80 9.56
N GLU A 97 -11.16 13.83 10.83
CA GLU A 97 -11.99 12.76 11.40
C GLU A 97 -13.36 12.69 10.70
N ILE A 98 -13.77 11.48 10.32
CA ILE A 98 -15.01 11.22 9.58
C ILE A 98 -16.19 11.14 10.56
N LYS A 99 -17.11 12.10 10.48
CA LYS A 99 -18.23 12.23 11.42
C LYS A 99 -19.58 11.99 10.75
N ASP A 100 -19.69 12.34 9.47
CA ASP A 100 -20.96 12.26 8.75
C ASP A 100 -20.83 11.65 7.34
N ALA A 101 -21.97 11.63 6.64
CA ALA A 101 -22.08 11.06 5.30
C ALA A 101 -21.33 11.87 4.22
N ASN A 102 -21.10 13.17 4.41
CA ASN A 102 -20.34 13.98 3.46
C ASN A 102 -18.85 13.69 3.63
N ASP A 103 -18.36 13.64 4.87
CA ASP A 103 -16.97 13.24 5.17
C ASP A 103 -16.67 11.84 4.62
N GLU A 104 -17.62 10.91 4.75
CA GLU A 104 -17.49 9.55 4.21
C GLU A 104 -17.30 9.57 2.69
N ARG A 105 -18.09 10.36 1.97
CA ARG A 105 -18.00 10.48 0.50
C ARG A 105 -16.67 11.07 0.07
N ASP A 106 -16.22 12.12 0.73
CA ASP A 106 -14.94 12.78 0.44
C ASP A 106 -13.76 11.84 0.73
N PHE A 107 -13.84 11.09 1.84
CA PHE A 107 -12.86 10.07 2.18
C PHE A 107 -12.82 8.95 1.15
N THR A 108 -13.99 8.47 0.71
CA THR A 108 -14.13 7.48 -0.35
C THR A 108 -13.51 7.98 -1.66
N GLN A 109 -13.68 9.27 -2.00
CA GLN A 109 -13.04 9.86 -3.18
C GLN A 109 -11.52 9.93 -3.05
N MET A 110 -11.00 10.26 -1.88
CA MET A 110 -9.56 10.22 -1.61
C MET A 110 -9.00 8.79 -1.74
N ILE A 111 -9.68 7.78 -1.21
CA ILE A 111 -9.27 6.37 -1.35
C ILE A 111 -9.22 5.98 -2.84
N LYS A 112 -10.22 6.38 -3.64
CA LYS A 112 -10.20 6.13 -5.10
C LYS A 112 -8.97 6.74 -5.76
N ALA A 113 -8.57 7.95 -5.38
CA ALA A 113 -7.35 8.58 -5.89
C ALA A 113 -6.08 7.81 -5.49
N ILE A 114 -6.01 7.33 -4.24
CA ILE A 114 -4.92 6.48 -3.75
C ILE A 114 -4.84 5.17 -4.56
N LYS A 115 -5.98 4.52 -4.81
CA LYS A 115 -6.06 3.30 -5.62
C LYS A 115 -5.50 3.53 -7.02
N VAL A 116 -5.93 4.59 -7.70
CA VAL A 116 -5.44 4.93 -9.04
C VAL A 116 -3.93 5.17 -9.04
N ARG A 117 -3.40 5.88 -8.02
CA ARG A 117 -1.96 6.10 -7.85
C ARG A 117 -1.18 4.79 -7.74
N HIS A 118 -1.77 3.78 -7.10
CA HIS A 118 -1.14 2.48 -6.85
C HIS A 118 -1.35 1.44 -7.97
N ASN A 119 -2.10 1.74 -9.02
CA ASN A 119 -2.32 0.83 -10.15
C ASN A 119 -1.01 0.33 -10.79
N ASN A 120 0.03 1.17 -10.79
CA ASN A 120 1.31 0.88 -11.43
C ASN A 120 2.35 0.28 -10.47
N VAL A 121 1.99 -0.06 -9.23
CA VAL A 121 2.96 -0.64 -8.27
C VAL A 121 3.55 -1.93 -8.82
N VAL A 122 2.72 -2.86 -9.29
CA VAL A 122 3.17 -4.16 -9.82
C VAL A 122 4.14 -4.01 -11.00
N PRO A 123 3.80 -3.29 -12.09
CA PRO A 123 4.72 -3.13 -13.21
C PRO A 123 6.00 -2.37 -12.82
N MET A 124 5.94 -1.41 -11.89
CA MET A 124 7.13 -0.68 -11.43
C MET A 124 8.06 -1.54 -10.58
N MET A 125 7.50 -2.40 -9.72
CA MET A 125 8.29 -3.36 -8.95
C MET A 125 8.98 -4.38 -9.88
N ALA A 126 8.28 -4.86 -10.92
CA ALA A 126 8.89 -5.71 -11.95
C ALA A 126 10.03 -4.99 -12.69
N LEU A 127 9.85 -3.71 -13.02
CA LEU A 127 10.91 -2.88 -13.61
C LEU A 127 12.11 -2.73 -12.66
N GLY A 128 11.89 -2.55 -11.36
CA GLY A 128 12.96 -2.48 -10.35
C GLY A 128 13.80 -3.75 -10.30
N VAL A 129 13.16 -4.92 -10.35
CA VAL A 129 13.85 -6.21 -10.42
C VAL A 129 14.63 -6.33 -11.73
N GLN A 130 14.08 -5.87 -12.85
CA GLN A 130 14.79 -5.87 -14.13
C GLN A 130 16.02 -4.94 -14.10
N GLN A 131 15.92 -3.76 -13.48
CA GLN A 131 17.05 -2.83 -13.27
C GLN A 131 18.16 -3.50 -12.46
N LEU A 132 17.80 -4.17 -11.37
CA LEU A 132 18.74 -4.93 -10.55
C LEU A 132 19.44 -6.05 -11.35
N LYS A 133 18.68 -6.83 -12.13
CA LYS A 133 19.25 -7.90 -12.97
C LYS A 133 20.28 -7.38 -13.98
N LYS A 134 20.05 -6.21 -14.57
CA LYS A 134 20.96 -5.59 -15.54
C LYS A 134 22.26 -5.15 -14.88
N GLU A 135 22.18 -4.51 -13.71
CA GLU A 135 23.36 -4.04 -12.98
C GLU A 135 24.22 -5.18 -12.45
N ILE A 136 23.63 -6.31 -12.08
CA ILE A 136 24.37 -7.42 -11.49
C ILE A 136 25.18 -8.20 -12.53
N SER A 137 24.76 -8.38 -13.78
CA SER A 137 25.54 -9.06 -14.84
C SER A 137 26.36 -10.29 -14.38
N ILE A 138 25.78 -11.20 -13.56
CA ILE A 138 26.44 -12.44 -13.07
C ILE A 138 25.99 -13.65 -13.91
N PRO A 139 26.92 -14.53 -14.33
CA PRO A 139 26.62 -15.80 -15.00
C PRO A 139 25.90 -16.76 -14.04
N THR A 140 24.62 -17.04 -14.33
CA THR A 140 23.70 -18.15 -14.02
C THR A 140 23.87 -19.13 -12.82
N ARG A 141 24.96 -19.17 -12.03
CA ARG A 141 25.19 -20.22 -11.01
C ARG A 141 24.99 -19.80 -9.55
N THR A 142 25.26 -18.56 -9.16
CA THR A 142 25.08 -18.11 -7.75
C THR A 142 23.69 -17.52 -7.48
N LEU A 143 22.95 -17.18 -8.54
CA LEU A 143 21.66 -16.48 -8.49
C LEU A 143 20.49 -17.30 -7.94
N ASN A 144 20.56 -18.63 -7.91
CA ASN A 144 19.39 -19.46 -7.59
C ASN A 144 18.95 -19.33 -6.11
N GLN A 145 19.88 -19.04 -5.19
CA GLN A 145 19.54 -18.77 -3.78
C GLN A 145 19.06 -17.32 -3.61
N ASP A 146 19.73 -16.34 -4.22
CA ASP A 146 19.38 -14.91 -4.09
C ASP A 146 18.05 -14.53 -4.77
N ILE A 147 17.74 -15.17 -5.90
CA ILE A 147 16.46 -15.03 -6.59
C ILE A 147 15.31 -15.56 -5.72
N HIS A 148 15.56 -16.59 -4.90
CA HIS A 148 14.53 -17.15 -4.03
C HIS A 148 14.08 -16.17 -2.95
N GLU A 149 15.00 -15.41 -2.34
CA GLU A 149 14.66 -14.38 -1.34
C GLU A 149 13.89 -13.21 -1.96
N ILE A 150 14.27 -12.78 -3.17
CA ILE A 150 13.54 -11.74 -3.91
C ILE A 150 12.13 -12.22 -4.24
N HIS A 151 11.96 -13.47 -4.70
CA HIS A 151 10.63 -14.03 -4.98
C HIS A 151 9.81 -14.20 -3.70
N GLN A 152 10.37 -14.73 -2.62
CA GLN A 152 9.66 -14.83 -1.34
C GLN A 152 9.22 -13.46 -0.82
N PHE A 153 10.08 -12.43 -0.94
CA PHE A 153 9.70 -11.07 -0.59
C PHE A 153 8.59 -10.56 -1.49
N LEU A 154 8.71 -10.68 -2.81
CA LEU A 154 7.69 -10.22 -3.76
C LEU A 154 6.37 -10.95 -3.53
N ASP A 155 6.40 -12.25 -3.26
CA ASP A 155 5.23 -13.04 -2.90
C ASP A 155 4.63 -12.54 -1.59
N ARG A 156 5.44 -12.29 -0.56
CA ARG A 156 4.94 -11.68 0.69
C ARG A 156 4.36 -10.29 0.45
N PHE A 157 5.04 -9.45 -0.31
CA PHE A 157 4.64 -8.08 -0.65
C PHE A 157 3.32 -8.06 -1.45
N TYR A 158 3.19 -8.91 -2.47
CA TYR A 158 2.00 -9.02 -3.31
C TYR A 158 0.86 -9.77 -2.62
N MET A 159 1.11 -10.80 -1.83
CA MET A 159 0.07 -11.49 -1.04
C MET A 159 -0.51 -10.57 0.03
N SER A 160 0.32 -9.69 0.58
CA SER A 160 -0.13 -8.72 1.57
C SER A 160 -0.65 -7.41 0.94
N ALA A 161 -0.35 -7.15 -0.35
CA ALA A 161 -1.10 -6.21 -1.20
C ALA A 161 -2.49 -6.77 -1.58
N CYS A 162 -2.59 -8.08 -1.83
CA CYS A 162 -3.86 -8.76 -2.07
C CYS A 162 -4.78 -8.71 -0.84
N ARG A 163 -4.23 -8.64 0.38
CA ARG A 163 -5.02 -8.34 1.60
C ARG A 163 -5.58 -6.92 1.65
N ILE A 164 -4.97 -5.95 0.97
CA ILE A 164 -5.53 -4.60 0.80
C ILE A 164 -6.57 -4.63 -0.34
N ALA A 165 -6.28 -5.33 -1.44
CA ALA A 165 -7.24 -5.51 -2.53
C ALA A 165 -8.47 -6.33 -2.10
N GLN A 166 -8.36 -7.31 -1.19
CA GLN A 166 -9.54 -7.99 -0.63
C GLN A 166 -10.41 -7.05 0.21
N SER A 167 -9.85 -5.95 0.75
CA SER A 167 -10.68 -4.87 1.33
C SER A 167 -11.29 -3.92 0.29
N GLU A 168 -10.86 -3.97 -0.98
CA GLU A 168 -11.34 -3.12 -2.08
C GLU A 168 -12.12 -3.87 -3.19
N SER A 169 -11.98 -5.19 -3.32
CA SER A 169 -12.65 -6.01 -4.34
C SER A 169 -14.15 -6.14 -4.08
N THR A 170 -14.64 -5.77 -2.89
CA THR A 170 -16.08 -5.71 -2.59
C THR A 170 -16.72 -4.37 -2.97
N THR A 171 -15.95 -3.28 -3.15
CA THR A 171 -16.51 -2.01 -3.64
C THR A 171 -16.84 -2.08 -5.15
N SER A 172 -16.15 -2.94 -5.91
CA SER A 172 -16.48 -3.17 -7.34
C SER A 172 -17.54 -4.25 -7.55
N LEU A 173 -17.80 -5.13 -6.57
CA LEU A 173 -18.92 -6.08 -6.60
C LEU A 173 -20.25 -5.46 -6.15
N CYS A 174 -20.25 -4.30 -5.49
CA CYS A 174 -21.47 -3.52 -5.24
C CYS A 174 -21.91 -2.64 -6.42
N GLY A 175 -21.22 -2.70 -7.57
CA GLY A 175 -21.54 -1.90 -8.78
C GLY A 175 -21.80 -2.73 -10.04
N LEU A 176 -21.75 -4.06 -9.93
CA LEU A 176 -22.11 -5.00 -11.00
C LEU A 176 -22.84 -6.17 -10.37
N TYR A 177 -24.04 -5.91 -9.84
CA TYR A 177 -25.28 -6.72 -9.81
C TYR A 177 -26.32 -5.97 -8.97
#